data_AF-A0A9X1FVK8-F1
#
_entry.id   AF-A0A9X1FVK8-F1
#
_cell.length_a   1.000
_cell.length_b   1.000
_cell.length_c   1.000
_cell.angle_alpha   90.00
_cell.angle_beta   90.00
_cell.angle_gamma   90.00
#
_symmetry.space_group_name_H-M   'P 1'
#
loop_
_entity.id
_entity.type
_entity.pdbx_description
1 polymer ?
#
loop_
_entity_poly.entity_id
_entity_poly.type
_entity_poly.pdbx_seq_one_letter_code
_entity_poly.pdbx_strand_id
1 'polypeptide(L)'
;MTADVVRKGVETALERLQIDCVDVMQFRWWQYQSQDYLDVLEHPMRLRKEGLIGEIGPANFDASHLRMLIKDRIEIASNPFCFFLRDRRRARQSLARVWAKPNTVSTA
;
A
#
# COMPACT_ATOMS: atom_id res chain seq x y z
N MET A 1 2.61 -11.17 -11.57
CA MET A 1 1.19 -11.38 -11.25
C MET A 1 0.38 -10.57 -12.26
N THR A 2 -0.64 -11.14 -12.90
CA THR A 2 -1.35 -10.47 -14.00
C THR A 2 -2.48 -9.58 -13.50
N ALA A 3 -2.93 -8.64 -14.35
CA ALA A 3 -4.06 -7.76 -14.05
C ALA A 3 -5.35 -8.55 -13.71
N ASP A 4 -5.62 -9.64 -14.44
CA ASP A 4 -6.82 -10.46 -14.23
C ASP A 4 -6.84 -11.14 -12.86
N VAL A 5 -5.69 -11.61 -12.38
CA VAL A 5 -5.57 -12.21 -11.05
C VAL A 5 -5.83 -11.18 -9.97
N VAL A 6 -5.31 -9.96 -10.13
CA VAL A 6 -5.53 -8.86 -9.18
C VAL A 6 -7.01 -8.45 -9.18
N ARG A 7 -7.61 -8.23 -10.35
CA ARG A 7 -9.03 -7.87 -10.49
C ARG A 7 -9.92 -8.92 -9.83
N LYS A 8 -9.75 -10.19 -10.18
CA LYS A 8 -10.54 -11.28 -9.62
C LYS A 8 -10.43 -11.33 -8.09
N GLY A 9 -9.24 -11.06 -7.55
CA GLY A 9 -9.03 -10.96 -6.10
C GLY A 9 -9.82 -9.82 -5.46
N VAL A 10 -9.87 -8.65 -6.09
CA VAL A 10 -10.65 -7.50 -5.63
C VAL A 10 -12.16 -7.77 -5.74
N GLU A 11 -12.64 -8.27 -6.88
CA GLU A 11 -14.05 -8.63 -7.07
C GLU A 11 -14.52 -9.67 -6.05
N THR A 12 -13.69 -10.69 -5.78
CA THR A 12 -13.97 -11.67 -4.72
C THR A 12 -14.08 -11.00 -3.35
N ALA A 13 -13.27 -9.98 -3.05
CA ALA A 13 -13.36 -9.25 -1.79
C ALA A 13 -14.65 -8.42 -1.70
N LEU A 14 -15.01 -7.73 -2.79
CA LEU A 14 -16.25 -6.95 -2.91
C LEU A 14 -17.49 -7.84 -2.70
N GLU A 15 -17.54 -8.99 -3.39
CA GLU A 15 -18.63 -9.96 -3.25
C GLU A 15 -18.74 -10.50 -1.82
N ARG A 16 -17.62 -10.85 -1.19
CA ARG A 16 -17.60 -11.42 0.17
C ARG A 16 -17.99 -10.42 1.24
N LEU A 17 -17.62 -9.15 1.06
CA LEU A 17 -17.92 -8.08 2.00
C LEU A 17 -19.27 -7.41 1.71
N GLN A 18 -19.89 -7.71 0.56
CA GLN A 18 -21.12 -7.10 0.07
C GLN A 18 -21.01 -5.57 -0.01
N ILE A 19 -19.89 -5.10 -0.55
CA ILE A 19 -19.59 -3.68 -0.74
C ILE A 19 -19.26 -3.41 -2.20
N ASP A 20 -19.54 -2.20 -2.67
CA ASP A 20 -19.27 -1.79 -4.05
C ASP A 20 -17.83 -1.28 -4.25
N CYS A 21 -17.15 -0.91 -3.16
CA CYS A 21 -15.80 -0.36 -3.16
C CYS A 21 -15.03 -0.79 -1.92
N VAL A 22 -13.74 -1.11 -2.06
CA VAL A 22 -12.83 -1.28 -0.93
C VAL A 22 -12.26 0.07 -0.52
N ASP A 23 -12.58 0.56 0.68
CA ASP A 23 -12.12 1.87 1.16
C ASP A 23 -10.60 2.01 1.12
N VAL A 24 -9.87 1.03 1.67
CA VAL A 24 -8.40 1.00 1.69
C VAL A 24 -7.90 -0.42 1.38
N MET A 25 -7.20 -0.57 0.25
CA MET A 25 -6.53 -1.82 -0.10
C MET A 25 -5.09 -1.82 0.43
N GLN A 26 -4.81 -2.76 1.34
CA GLN A 26 -3.48 -2.96 1.91
C GLN A 26 -2.60 -3.86 1.02
N PHE A 27 -1.66 -3.27 0.29
CA PHE A 27 -0.73 -3.96 -0.61
C PHE A 27 0.48 -4.52 0.16
N ARG A 28 0.54 -5.84 0.31
CA ARG A 28 1.67 -6.53 0.95
C ARG A 28 2.57 -7.19 -0.08
N TRP A 29 3.88 -6.98 0.06
CA TRP A 29 4.91 -7.65 -0.72
C TRP A 29 5.91 -8.38 0.18
N TRP A 30 6.37 -9.56 -0.25
CA TRP A 30 7.22 -10.45 0.57
C TRP A 30 8.71 -10.38 0.20
N GLN A 31 9.04 -10.13 -1.07
CA GLN A 31 10.42 -10.16 -1.57
C GLN A 31 10.82 -8.82 -2.17
N TYR A 32 11.49 -7.99 -1.37
CA TYR A 32 11.96 -6.66 -1.77
C TYR A 32 13.28 -6.69 -2.58
N GLN A 33 13.76 -7.88 -2.94
CA GLN A 33 14.98 -8.03 -3.74
C GLN A 33 14.76 -7.62 -5.20
N SER A 34 13.53 -7.75 -5.71
CA SER A 34 13.13 -7.28 -7.03
C SER A 34 12.16 -6.10 -6.92
N GLN A 35 12.21 -5.22 -7.91
CA GLN A 35 11.30 -4.06 -8.02
C GLN A 35 9.98 -4.42 -8.74
N ASP A 36 9.75 -5.70 -9.04
CA ASP A 36 8.55 -6.21 -9.74
C ASP A 36 7.24 -5.81 -9.06
N TYR A 37 7.30 -5.47 -7.77
CA TYR A 37 6.14 -4.97 -7.04
C TYR A 37 5.61 -3.64 -7.59
N LEU A 38 6.45 -2.81 -8.22
CA LEU A 38 6.04 -1.56 -8.86
C LEU A 38 5.12 -1.85 -10.05
N ASP A 39 5.51 -2.78 -10.92
CA ASP A 39 4.70 -3.20 -12.08
C ASP A 39 3.37 -3.80 -11.61
N VAL A 40 3.41 -4.61 -10.54
CA VAL A 40 2.19 -5.20 -9.96
C VAL A 40 1.30 -4.13 -9.32
N LEU A 41 1.88 -3.08 -8.72
CA LEU A 41 1.14 -1.99 -8.08
C LEU A 41 0.35 -1.14 -9.09
N GLU A 42 0.72 -1.17 -10.36
CA GLU A 42 -0.08 -0.54 -11.42
C GLU A 42 -1.49 -1.10 -11.53
N HIS A 43 -1.67 -2.41 -11.29
CA HIS A 43 -2.97 -3.07 -11.42
C HIS A 43 -4.00 -2.54 -10.40
N PRO A 44 -3.75 -2.56 -9.08
CA PRO A 44 -4.69 -1.96 -8.12
C PRO A 44 -4.83 -0.45 -8.34
N MET A 45 -3.79 0.26 -8.82
CA MET A 45 -3.92 1.69 -9.17
C MET A 45 -4.92 1.94 -10.30
N ARG A 46 -5.03 1.03 -11.28
CA ARG A 46 -6.09 1.10 -12.30
C ARG A 46 -7.47 0.83 -11.69
N LEU A 47 -7.58 -0.16 -10.81
CA LEU A 47 -8.83 -0.47 -10.11
C LEU A 47 -9.29 0.68 -9.19
N ARG A 48 -8.35 1.47 -8.64
CA ARG A 48 -8.65 2.72 -7.93
C ARG A 48 -9.30 3.74 -8.87
N LYS A 49 -8.77 3.93 -10.07
CA LYS A 49 -9.36 4.83 -11.08
C LYS A 49 -10.74 4.37 -11.56
N GLU A 50 -11.00 3.06 -11.53
CA GLU A 50 -12.31 2.48 -11.85
C GLU A 50 -13.33 2.60 -10.70
N GLY A 51 -12.89 3.00 -9.50
CA GLY A 51 -13.76 3.16 -8.33
C GLY A 51 -13.98 1.89 -7.51
N LEU A 52 -13.32 0.78 -7.85
CA LEU A 52 -13.41 -0.48 -7.08
C LEU A 52 -12.57 -0.43 -5.79
N ILE A 53 -11.59 0.49 -5.74
CA ILE A 53 -10.74 0.77 -4.59
C ILE A 53 -10.75 2.28 -4.35
N GLY A 54 -10.96 2.72 -3.10
CA GLY A 54 -10.86 4.13 -2.74
C GLY A 54 -9.40 4.56 -2.63
N GLU A 55 -8.68 3.92 -1.72
CA GLU A 55 -7.30 4.24 -1.38
C GLU A 55 -6.39 3.02 -1.34
N ILE A 56 -5.09 3.23 -1.56
CA ILE A 56 -4.08 2.16 -1.56
C ILE A 56 -3.01 2.46 -0.52
N GLY A 57 -2.72 1.46 0.31
CA GLY A 57 -1.70 1.53 1.34
C GLY A 57 -0.73 0.35 1.24
N PRO A 58 0.60 0.53 1.10
CA PRO A 58 1.53 -0.57 1.25
C PRO A 58 1.54 -1.05 2.70
N ALA A 59 1.65 -2.35 2.95
CA ALA A 59 1.69 -2.90 4.31
C ALA A 59 3.10 -3.40 4.66
N ASN A 60 3.62 -2.97 5.82
CA ASN A 60 4.94 -3.30 6.36
C ASN A 60 6.17 -2.79 5.57
N PHE A 61 6.01 -1.88 4.62
CA PHE A 61 7.15 -1.33 3.86
C PHE A 61 8.13 -0.58 4.79
N ASP A 62 9.42 -0.64 4.46
CA ASP A 62 10.45 0.14 5.14
C ASP A 62 10.57 1.57 4.56
N ALA A 63 11.40 2.38 5.22
CA ALA A 63 11.59 3.78 4.84
C ALA A 63 12.17 3.96 3.42
N SER A 64 12.95 3.02 2.91
CA SER A 64 13.59 3.11 1.59
C SER A 64 12.58 2.87 0.48
N HIS A 65 11.76 1.82 0.63
CA HIS A 65 10.73 1.49 -0.35
C HIS A 65 9.60 2.53 -0.35
N LEU A 66 9.22 3.06 0.81
CA LEU A 66 8.26 4.16 0.88
C LEU A 66 8.76 5.42 0.18
N ARG A 67 10.04 5.77 0.35
CA ARG A 67 10.66 6.90 -0.38
C ARG A 67 10.62 6.69 -1.89
N MET A 68 10.78 5.45 -2.34
CA MET A 68 10.69 5.11 -3.76
C MET A 68 9.27 5.33 -4.28
N LEU A 69 8.26 4.82 -3.59
CA LEU A 69 6.85 5.01 -3.98
C LEU A 69 6.45 6.50 -4.02
N ILE A 70 6.90 7.30 -3.04
CA ILE A 70 6.67 8.75 -3.01
C ILE A 70 7.36 9.44 -4.20
N LYS A 71 8.59 9.02 -4.54
CA LYS A 71 9.34 9.55 -5.68
C LYS A 71 8.63 9.26 -7.00
N ASP A 72 8.01 8.08 -7.12
CA ASP A 72 7.26 7.64 -8.28
C ASP A 72 5.83 8.23 -8.31
N ARG A 73 5.53 9.18 -7.41
CA ARG A 73 4.24 9.89 -7.29
C ARG A 73 3.06 8.97 -7.03
N ILE A 74 3.30 7.85 -6.36
CA ILE A 74 2.24 6.94 -5.96
C ILE A 74 1.62 7.49 -4.68
N GLU A 75 0.35 7.88 -4.78
CA GLU A 75 -0.43 8.32 -3.63
C GLU A 75 -0.68 7.13 -2.70
N ILE A 76 -0.32 7.32 -1.43
CA ILE A 76 -0.41 6.31 -0.40
C ILE A 76 -1.21 6.86 0.77
N ALA A 77 -2.24 6.12 1.18
CA ALA A 77 -3.10 6.51 2.29
C ALA A 77 -2.66 5.95 3.65
N SER A 78 -1.97 4.81 3.69
CA SER A 78 -1.52 4.22 4.97
C SER A 78 -0.37 3.23 4.79
N ASN A 79 0.42 3.00 5.84
CA ASN A 79 1.32 1.85 5.91
C ASN A 79 1.28 1.26 7.31
N PRO A 80 0.40 0.28 7.57
CA PRO A 80 0.37 -0.39 8.86
C PRO A 80 1.67 -1.17 9.07
N PHE A 81 2.24 -1.01 10.27
CA PHE A 81 3.40 -1.78 10.70
C PHE A 81 3.31 -2.16 12.17
N CYS A 82 3.92 -3.28 12.53
CA CYS A 82 4.00 -3.69 13.94
C CYS A 82 4.90 -2.71 14.72
N PHE A 83 4.32 -2.07 15.74
CA PHE A 83 5.04 -1.24 16.69
C PHE A 83 4.59 -1.56 18.11
N PHE A 84 5.55 -1.78 18.99
CA PHE A 84 5.31 -2.02 20.41
C PHE A 84 6.49 -1.47 21.21
N LEU A 85 6.29 -1.23 22.52
CA LEU A 85 7.23 -0.51 23.38
C LEU A 85 8.69 -1.01 23.26
N ARG A 86 8.87 -2.33 23.10
CA ARG A 86 10.19 -2.96 23.00
C ARG A 86 10.74 -3.01 21.57
N ASP A 87 9.92 -2.85 20.54
CA ASP A 87 10.40 -2.80 19.14
C ASP A 87 10.79 -1.40 18.72
N ARG A 88 12.09 -1.09 18.90
CA ARG A 88 12.68 0.18 18.47
C ARG A 88 13.29 0.10 17.06
N ARG A 89 13.21 -1.03 16.35
CA ARG A 89 13.88 -1.18 15.03
C ARG A 89 13.28 -0.23 13.99
N ARG A 90 11.96 -0.12 13.93
CA ARG A 90 11.26 0.77 12.98
C ARG A 90 11.36 2.25 13.34
N ALA A 91 11.41 2.58 14.64
CA ALA A 91 11.70 3.95 15.09
C ALA A 91 13.11 4.42 14.66
N ARG A 92 14.10 3.51 14.64
CA ARG A 92 15.47 3.78 14.16
C ARG A 92 15.57 3.95 12.65
N GLN A 93 14.70 3.30 11.87
CA GLN A 93 14.71 3.36 10.41
C GLN A 93 14.17 4.67 9.81
N SER A 94 13.88 5.68 10.64
CA SER A 94 13.36 6.99 10.19
C SER A 94 12.04 6.93 9.42
N LEU A 95 11.25 5.84 9.55
CA LEU A 95 9.93 5.71 8.93
C LEU A 95 9.03 6.89 9.27
N ALA A 96 8.97 7.30 10.53
CA ALA A 96 8.20 8.48 10.96
C ALA A 96 8.62 9.78 10.23
N ARG A 97 9.90 9.93 9.88
CA ARG A 97 10.39 11.10 9.14
C ARG A 97 10.02 11.07 7.66
N VAL A 98 9.88 9.89 7.08
CA VAL A 98 9.41 9.73 5.69
C VAL A 98 7.93 10.07 5.59
N TRP A 99 7.15 9.63 6.57
CA TRP A 99 5.70 9.88 6.67
C TRP A 99 5.32 11.31 7.05
N ALA A 100 6.19 12.06 7.72
CA ALA A 100 5.94 13.46 8.08
C ALA A 100 6.01 14.44 6.88
N LYS A 101 6.22 13.95 5.65
CA LYS A 101 6.28 14.77 4.44
C LYS A 101 4.87 14.98 3.85
N PRO A 102 4.59 16.12 3.21
CA PRO A 102 3.23 16.56 2.86
C PRO A 102 2.47 15.71 1.83
N ASN A 103 3.07 14.67 1.25
CA ASN A 103 2.45 13.82 0.22
C ASN A 103 1.84 12.52 0.78
N THR A 104 1.81 12.34 2.10
CA THR A 104 1.22 11.16 2.75
C THR A 104 -0.04 11.56 3.50
N VAL A 105 -1.19 11.11 3.01
CA VAL A 105 -2.47 11.30 3.70
C VAL A 105 -2.49 10.30 4.86
N SER A 106 -2.84 10.77 6.05
CA SER A 106 -3.03 9.95 7.26
C SER A 106 -4.43 10.19 7.77
N THR A 107 -5.20 9.12 7.92
CA THR A 107 -6.39 9.10 8.77
C THR A 107 -6.29 7.89 9.68
N ALA A 108 -6.00 8.20 10.95
CA ALA A 108 -6.17 7.41 12.18
C ALA A 108 -5.52 6.02 12.26
#